data_AF-A0A959VNJ5-F1
#
_entry.id   AF-A0A959VNJ5-F1
#
_cell.length_a   1.000
_cell.length_b   1.000
_cell.length_c   1.000
_cell.angle_alpha   90.00
_cell.angle_beta   90.00
_cell.angle_gamma   90.00
#
_symmetry.space_group_name_H-M   'P 1'
#
loop_
_entity.id
_entity.type
_entity.pdbx_description
1 polymer ?
#
loop_
_entity_poly.entity_id
_entity_poly.type
_entity_poly.pdbx_seq_one_letter_code
_entity_poly.pdbx_strand_id
1 'polypeptide(L)' 'MRDHIKSLFEKLDVDSRQELVARVFLDEYMPEIAQRTPLASHGRFEVE' A
#
# COMPACT_ATOMS: atom_id res chain seq x y z
N MET A 1 -18.02 6.32 11.00
CA MET A 1 -16.85 6.67 10.14
C MET A 1 -15.50 6.56 10.87
N ARG A 2 -15.43 6.63 12.22
CA ARG A 2 -14.16 6.47 12.95
C ARG A 2 -13.75 5.00 13.18
N ASP A 3 -14.70 4.09 13.27
CA ASP A 3 -14.41 2.68 13.62
C ASP A 3 -13.73 1.90 12.50
N HIS A 4 -13.98 2.26 11.23
CA HIS A 4 -13.42 1.54 10.10
C HIS A 4 -11.89 1.69 10.02
N ILE A 5 -11.39 2.91 10.25
CA ILE A 5 -9.95 3.18 10.24
C ILE A 5 -9.27 2.45 11.41
N LYS A 6 -9.89 2.45 12.59
CA LYS A 6 -9.37 1.70 13.75
C LYS A 6 -9.30 0.20 13.47
N SER A 7 -10.33 -0.36 12.83
CA SER A 7 -10.33 -1.77 12.45
C SER A 7 -9.25 -2.12 11.42
N LEU A 8 -8.86 -1.18 10.54
CA LEU A 8 -7.75 -1.37 9.61
C LEU A 8 -6.42 -1.37 10.34
N PHE A 9 -6.25 -0.50 11.33
CA PHE A 9 -5.03 -0.40 12.12
C PHE A 9 -4.81 -1.67 12.94
N GLU A 10 -5.86 -2.16 13.60
CA GLU A 10 -5.84 -3.43 14.34
C GLU A 10 -5.57 -4.63 13.43
N LYS A 11 -6.14 -4.68 12.22
CA LYS A 11 -5.92 -5.78 11.26
C LYS A 11 -4.51 -5.80 10.69
N LEU A 12 -3.93 -4.63 10.47
CA LEU A 12 -2.61 -4.49 9.85
C LEU A 12 -1.50 -4.38 10.90
N ASP A 13 -1.86 -4.46 12.18
CA ASP A 13 -0.96 -4.36 13.33
C ASP A 13 -0.08 -3.10 13.23
N VAL A 14 -0.73 -1.94 13.05
CA VAL A 14 -0.07 -0.63 12.94
C VAL A 14 -0.64 0.36 13.95
N ASP A 15 0.25 1.15 14.55
CA ASP A 15 -0.10 2.10 15.61
C ASP A 15 -0.37 3.51 15.08
N SER A 16 0.00 3.78 13.82
CA SER A 16 -0.15 5.12 13.24
C SER A 16 -0.52 5.12 11.77
N ARG A 17 -1.06 6.26 11.31
CA ARG A 17 -1.33 6.50 9.89
C ARG A 17 -0.05 6.49 9.06
N GLN A 18 1.07 6.96 9.61
CA GLN A 18 2.35 6.99 8.90
C GLN A 18 2.87 5.57 8.68
N GLU A 19 2.73 4.72 9.67
CA GLU A 19 3.10 3.31 9.59
C GLU A 19 2.23 2.56 8.57
N LEU A 20 0.92 2.81 8.56
CA LEU A 20 0.03 2.27 7.53
C LEU A 20 0.48 2.66 6.11
N VAL A 21 0.83 3.93 5.90
CA VAL A 21 1.32 4.42 4.59
C VAL A 21 2.65 3.75 4.23
N ALA A 22 3.57 3.63 5.17
CA ALA A 22 4.85 2.96 4.94
C ALA A 22 4.65 1.49 4.57
N ARG A 23 3.76 0.78 5.27
CA ARG A 23 3.42 -0.62 5.00
C ARG A 23 2.88 -0.80 3.59
N VAL A 24 1.84 -0.04 3.20
CA VAL A 24 1.27 -0.10 1.85
C VAL A 24 2.32 0.20 0.79
N PHE A 25 3.15 1.21 1.00
CA PHE A 25 4.21 1.54 0.05
C PHE A 25 5.23 0.41 -0.10
N LEU A 26 5.70 -0.17 1.01
CA LEU A 26 6.70 -1.23 1.02
C LEU A 26 6.17 -2.56 0.48
N ASP A 27 4.91 -2.89 0.75
CA ASP A 27 4.35 -4.20 0.42
C ASP A 27 3.71 -4.21 -0.98
N GLU A 28 3.07 -3.12 -1.42
CA GLU A 28 2.36 -3.08 -2.71
C GLU A 28 3.14 -2.37 -3.83
N TYR A 29 3.85 -1.28 -3.52
CA TYR A 29 4.46 -0.43 -4.55
C TYR A 29 5.93 -0.72 -4.78
N MET A 30 6.69 -0.98 -3.71
CA MET A 30 8.12 -1.26 -3.80
C MET A 30 8.47 -2.47 -4.67
N PRO A 31 7.76 -3.61 -4.61
CA PRO A 31 8.07 -4.75 -5.48
C PRO A 31 7.97 -4.40 -6.97
N GLU A 32 6.96 -3.62 -7.35
CA GLU A 32 6.74 -3.18 -8.74
C GLU A 32 7.82 -2.20 -9.20
N ILE A 33 8.17 -1.24 -8.34
CA ILE A 33 9.26 -0.28 -8.61
C ILE A 33 10.60 -1.00 -8.74
N ALA A 34 10.89 -1.96 -7.86
CA ALA A 34 12.13 -2.75 -7.88
C ALA A 34 12.25 -3.59 -9.15
N GLN A 35 11.13 -4.13 -9.65
CA GLN A 35 11.05 -4.89 -10.89
C GLN A 35 11.02 -4.00 -12.14
N ARG A 36 10.94 -2.67 -11.97
CA ARG A 36 10.77 -1.69 -13.05
C ARG A 36 9.55 -2.00 -13.90
N THR A 37 8.48 -2.48 -13.27
CA THR A 37 7.22 -2.77 -13.95
C THR A 37 6.72 -1.51 -14.66
N PRO A 38 6.34 -1.57 -15.95
CA PRO A 38 5.81 -0.42 -16.66
C PRO A 38 4.55 0.13 -15.99
N LEU A 39 4.46 1.45 -15.90
CA LEU A 39 3.23 2.12 -15.45
C LEU A 39 2.29 2.27 -16.65
N ALA A 40 1.15 1.59 -16.61
CA ALA A 40 0.12 1.75 -17.62
C ALA A 40 -0.52 3.14 -17.58
N SER A 41 -1.13 3.52 -18.70
CA SER A 41 -1.85 4.79 -18.87
C SER A 41 -3.02 4.99 -17.90
N HIS A 42 -3.50 3.93 -17.25
CA HIS A 42 -4.52 3.96 -16.21
C HIS A 42 -3.97 4.10 -14.78
N GLY A 43 -2.67 4.38 -14.63
CA GLY A 43 -2.06 4.69 -13.32
C GLY A 43 -1.85 3.47 -12.41
N ARG A 44 -1.72 2.28 -12.98
CA ARG A 44 -1.31 1.05 -12.27
C ARG A 44 -0.15 0.39 -12.99
N PHE A 45 0.60 -0.44 -12.28
CA PHE A 45 1.65 -1.27 -12.87
C PHE A 45 1.02 -2.38 -13.72
N GLU A 46 1.59 -2.66 -14.89
CA GLU A 46 1.22 -3.82 -15.72
C GLU A 46 1.95 -5.05 -15.20
N VAL A 47 1.27 -5.82 -14.36
CA VAL A 47 1.77 -7.14 -13.95
C VAL A 47 1.49 -8.10 -15.12
N GLU A 48 2.54 -8.68 -15.70
CA GLU A 48 2.43 -9.71 -16.75
C GLU A 48 1.72 -10.99 -16.25
#